data_AF-I0RAV7-F1
#
_entry.id   AF-I0RAV7-F1
#
_cell.length_a   1.000
_cell.length_b   1.000
_cell.length_c   1.000
_cell.angle_alpha   90.00
_cell.angle_beta   90.00
_cell.angle_gamma   90.00
#
_symmetry.space_group_name_H-M   'P 1'
#
loop_
_entity.id
_entity.type
_entity.pdbx_description
1 polymer ?
#
loop_
_entity_poly.entity_id
_entity_poly.type
_entity_poly.pdbx_seq_one_letter_code
_entity_poly.pdbx_strand_id
1 'polypeptide(L)'
;MNKILIFGGTTEGRELASVCDKLKLSTILCVATGYGKEVLPKFQYVNISDKRLNVDEIVHLIEQNQITCIIDATHPYAYEISKNILSAIKMLTKEVIFFRIKRETADLNIGYSLEFDSNIKAADYLLKTEGNILLTTGSKDIIQFCELSNRIFARVLPSIDSINACINAGIQSKNIIAMQGPFSKNLNEAIIKEFHCKYLVTKVSGKSGGFDEKIKACENTGCIPVIILPQSEVVGISLEECIQNIKNL
;
A
#
# COMPACT_ATOMS: atom_id res chain seq x y z
N MET A 1 32.90 -4.63 -4.85
CA MET A 1 32.04 -3.47 -4.59
C MET A 1 30.61 -3.93 -4.66
N ASN A 2 29.84 -3.71 -3.60
CA ASN A 2 28.43 -4.08 -3.57
C ASN A 2 27.62 -3.20 -4.54
N LYS A 3 26.70 -3.83 -5.28
CA LYS A 3 25.81 -3.15 -6.22
C LYS A 3 24.39 -3.26 -5.70
N ILE A 4 23.75 -2.10 -5.52
CA ILE A 4 22.52 -1.99 -4.75
C ILE A 4 21.33 -1.75 -5.69
N LEU A 5 20.24 -2.46 -5.47
CA LEU A 5 18.96 -2.22 -6.13
C LEU A 5 17.93 -1.77 -5.10
N ILE A 6 17.44 -0.55 -5.23
CA ILE A 6 16.42 0.02 -4.34
C ILE A 6 15.11 0.07 -5.10
N PHE A 7 14.08 -0.60 -4.58
CA PHE A 7 12.69 -0.38 -5.00
C PHE A 7 12.09 0.70 -4.10
N GLY A 8 11.69 1.83 -4.68
CA GLY A 8 11.32 3.02 -3.93
C GLY A 8 10.23 3.85 -4.60
N GLY A 9 10.32 5.17 -4.42
CA GLY A 9 9.23 6.13 -4.69
C GLY A 9 8.57 6.67 -3.42
N THR A 10 9.08 6.27 -2.26
CA THR A 10 8.73 6.77 -0.92
C THR A 10 9.79 7.78 -0.44
N THR A 11 9.58 8.38 0.72
CA THR A 11 10.61 9.24 1.35
C THR A 11 11.85 8.43 1.73
N GLU A 12 11.65 7.23 2.28
CA GLU A 12 12.70 6.32 2.71
C GLU A 12 13.57 5.86 1.54
N GLY A 13 12.94 5.45 0.42
CA GLY A 13 13.69 5.05 -0.78
C GLY A 13 14.53 6.18 -1.36
N ARG A 14 14.06 7.43 -1.26
CA ARG A 14 14.80 8.63 -1.69
C ARG A 14 15.99 8.93 -0.79
N GLU A 15 15.81 8.77 0.51
CA GLU A 15 16.86 8.96 1.50
C GLU A 15 17.96 7.91 1.34
N LEU A 16 17.60 6.64 1.20
CA LEU A 16 18.54 5.54 0.96
C LEU A 16 19.35 5.75 -0.32
N ALA A 17 18.69 6.16 -1.41
CA ALA A 17 19.39 6.48 -2.66
C ALA A 17 20.39 7.64 -2.46
N SER A 18 20.02 8.67 -1.71
CA SER A 18 20.91 9.81 -1.39
C SER A 18 22.10 9.39 -0.53
N VAL A 19 21.91 8.46 0.40
CA VAL A 19 23.00 7.88 1.19
C VAL A 19 23.95 7.09 0.29
N CYS A 20 23.43 6.22 -0.57
CA CYS A 20 24.23 5.45 -1.51
C CYS A 20 25.06 6.34 -2.45
N ASP A 21 24.47 7.43 -2.95
CA ASP A 21 25.17 8.39 -3.82
C ASP A 21 26.34 9.05 -3.11
N LYS A 22 26.14 9.51 -1.86
CA LYS A 22 27.19 10.12 -1.02
C LYS A 22 28.33 9.14 -0.73
N LEU A 23 28.00 7.86 -0.54
CA LEU A 23 28.98 6.78 -0.34
C LEU A 23 29.60 6.27 -1.65
N LYS A 24 29.20 6.82 -2.80
CA LYS A 24 29.67 6.44 -4.14
C LYS A 24 29.40 4.97 -4.48
N LEU A 25 28.30 4.42 -3.95
CA LEU A 25 27.90 3.05 -4.18
C LEU A 25 27.09 2.95 -5.49
N SER A 26 27.50 2.03 -6.36
CA SER A 26 26.79 1.76 -7.61
C SER A 26 25.37 1.27 -7.34
N THR A 27 24.38 2.10 -7.64
CA THR A 27 23.00 1.87 -7.22
C THR A 27 22.01 2.06 -8.36
N ILE A 28 20.96 1.24 -8.39
CA ILE A 28 19.79 1.43 -9.24
C ILE A 28 18.59 1.73 -8.34
N LEU A 29 17.93 2.87 -8.55
CA LEU A 29 16.69 3.22 -7.88
C LEU A 29 15.52 3.03 -8.85
N CYS A 30 14.63 2.07 -8.54
CA CYS A 30 13.39 1.84 -9.26
C CYS A 30 12.24 2.63 -8.61
N VAL A 31 11.63 3.55 -9.37
CA VAL A 31 10.44 4.32 -8.95
C VAL A 31 9.24 3.96 -9.81
N ALA A 32 8.03 4.01 -9.23
CA ALA A 32 6.82 3.55 -9.91
C ALA A 32 6.19 4.56 -10.88
N THR A 33 6.61 5.83 -10.85
CA THR A 33 6.00 6.93 -11.63
C THR A 33 7.06 7.94 -12.12
N GLY A 34 6.77 8.61 -13.23
CA GLY A 34 7.59 9.71 -13.76
C GLY A 34 7.70 10.90 -12.80
N TYR A 35 6.62 11.25 -12.09
CA TYR A 35 6.67 12.28 -11.04
C TYR A 35 7.65 11.92 -9.91
N GLY A 36 7.69 10.63 -9.52
CA GLY A 36 8.65 10.14 -8.54
C GLY A 36 10.10 10.30 -8.95
N LYS A 37 10.38 10.48 -10.26
CA LYS A 37 11.69 10.78 -10.83
C LYS A 37 11.98 12.29 -10.89
N GLU A 38 10.97 13.11 -11.20
CA GLU A 38 11.11 14.57 -11.31
C GLU A 38 11.47 15.26 -9.98
N VAL A 39 11.03 14.69 -8.86
CA VAL A 39 11.30 15.22 -7.51
C VAL A 39 12.63 14.73 -6.92
N LEU A 40 13.43 13.96 -7.67
CA LEU A 40 14.71 13.43 -7.20
C LEU A 40 15.84 14.42 -7.43
N PRO A 41 16.81 14.52 -6.50
CA PRO A 41 18.03 15.26 -6.77
C PRO A 41 18.83 14.56 -7.89
N LYS A 42 19.75 15.30 -8.51
CA LYS A 42 20.70 14.71 -9.46
C LYS A 42 21.70 13.85 -8.69
N PHE A 43 21.76 12.57 -9.04
CA PHE A 43 22.71 11.62 -8.50
C PHE A 43 23.86 11.38 -9.49
N GLN A 44 25.04 11.05 -8.97
CA GLN A 44 26.22 10.73 -9.78
C GLN A 44 26.47 9.22 -9.87
N TYR A 45 26.11 8.48 -8.82
CA TYR A 45 26.34 7.03 -8.67
C TYR A 45 25.05 6.21 -8.61
N VAL A 46 23.89 6.88 -8.56
CA VAL A 46 22.56 6.25 -8.59
C VAL A 46 21.91 6.44 -9.96
N ASN A 47 21.61 5.33 -10.63
CA ASN A 47 20.83 5.32 -11.86
C ASN A 47 19.34 5.15 -11.54
N ILE A 48 18.49 5.99 -12.13
CA ILE A 48 17.05 5.94 -11.89
C ILE A 48 16.35 5.17 -13.01
N SER A 49 15.54 4.18 -12.64
CA SER A 49 14.61 3.47 -13.52
C SER A 49 13.18 3.81 -13.11
N ASP A 50 12.36 4.24 -14.06
CA ASP A 50 10.93 4.54 -13.88
C ASP A 50 10.02 3.44 -14.45
N LYS A 51 10.62 2.28 -14.81
CA LYS A 51 9.90 1.14 -15.33
C LYS A 51 9.25 0.34 -14.20
N ARG A 52 8.00 -0.05 -14.41
CA ARG A 52 7.41 -1.12 -13.62
C ARG A 52 8.00 -2.44 -14.08
N LEU A 53 8.39 -3.27 -13.13
CA LEU A 53 9.05 -4.53 -13.40
C LEU A 53 8.17 -5.67 -12.90
N ASN A 54 7.96 -6.66 -13.76
CA ASN A 54 7.43 -7.96 -13.38
C ASN A 54 8.55 -8.84 -12.78
N VAL A 55 8.21 -10.06 -12.34
CA VAL A 55 9.16 -10.97 -11.68
C VAL A 55 10.38 -11.28 -12.56
N ASP A 56 10.16 -11.67 -13.81
CA ASP A 56 11.24 -12.05 -14.74
C ASP A 56 12.15 -10.86 -15.07
N GLU A 57 11.57 -9.67 -15.21
CA GLU A 57 12.32 -8.43 -15.42
C GLU A 57 13.17 -8.06 -14.20
N ILE A 58 12.69 -8.32 -12.98
CA ILE A 58 13.47 -8.12 -11.75
C ILE A 58 14.64 -9.10 -11.70
N VAL A 59 14.42 -10.39 -12.00
CA VAL A 59 15.49 -11.41 -12.09
C VAL A 59 16.56 -10.96 -13.08
N HIS A 60 16.15 -10.60 -14.30
CA HIS A 60 17.06 -10.16 -15.35
C HIS A 60 17.85 -8.91 -14.94
N LEU A 61 17.20 -7.94 -14.29
CA LEU A 61 17.86 -6.73 -13.81
C LEU A 61 18.93 -7.04 -12.74
N ILE A 62 18.63 -7.96 -11.82
CA ILE A 62 19.55 -8.39 -10.76
C ILE A 62 20.77 -9.09 -11.35
N GLU A 63 20.56 -9.99 -12.32
CA GLU A 63 21.64 -10.76 -12.96
C GLU A 63 22.51 -9.87 -13.85
N GLN A 64 21.91 -9.13 -14.77
CA GLN A 64 22.62 -8.27 -15.73
C GLN A 64 23.50 -7.24 -15.00
N ASN A 65 22.99 -6.65 -13.93
CA ASN A 65 23.74 -5.63 -13.19
C ASN A 65 24.61 -6.23 -12.08
N GLN A 66 24.57 -7.54 -11.86
CA GLN A 66 25.27 -8.24 -10.78
C GLN A 66 24.95 -7.64 -9.40
N ILE A 67 23.67 -7.36 -9.16
CA ILE A 67 23.19 -6.82 -7.87
C ILE A 67 23.50 -7.82 -6.76
N THR A 68 23.99 -7.31 -5.63
CA THR A 68 24.35 -8.10 -4.43
C THR A 68 23.50 -7.71 -3.21
N CYS A 69 22.86 -6.55 -3.24
CA CYS A 69 21.97 -6.07 -2.18
C CYS A 69 20.69 -5.48 -2.78
N ILE A 70 19.54 -5.88 -2.25
CA ILE A 70 18.21 -5.42 -2.65
C ILE A 70 17.54 -4.77 -1.44
N ILE A 71 16.99 -3.58 -1.64
CA ILE A 71 16.26 -2.84 -0.62
C ILE A 71 14.84 -2.58 -1.11
N ASP A 72 13.86 -3.22 -0.47
CA ASP A 72 12.46 -2.91 -0.65
C ASP A 72 12.07 -1.75 0.29
N ALA A 73 12.17 -0.54 -0.24
CA ALA A 73 11.69 0.70 0.37
C ALA A 73 10.38 1.18 -0.27
N THR A 74 9.61 0.26 -0.86
CA THR A 74 8.32 0.60 -1.47
C THR A 74 7.29 0.96 -0.38
N HIS A 75 6.18 1.59 -0.77
CA HIS A 75 5.13 1.92 0.18
C HIS A 75 4.62 0.64 0.86
N PRO A 76 4.22 0.64 2.14
CA PRO A 76 3.60 -0.53 2.78
C PRO A 76 2.42 -1.13 1.99
N TYR A 77 1.73 -0.31 1.21
CA TYR A 77 0.60 -0.71 0.36
C TYR A 77 1.01 -1.20 -1.04
N ALA A 78 2.29 -1.13 -1.40
CA ALA A 78 2.81 -1.58 -2.69
C ALA A 78 3.04 -3.11 -2.73
N TYR A 79 2.03 -3.87 -2.29
CA TYR A 79 2.13 -5.31 -2.06
C TYR A 79 2.53 -6.10 -3.31
N GLU A 80 2.03 -5.74 -4.49
CA GLU A 80 2.35 -6.45 -5.74
C GLU A 80 3.85 -6.41 -6.07
N ILE A 81 4.48 -5.24 -5.99
CA ILE A 81 5.91 -5.12 -6.29
C ILE A 81 6.74 -5.81 -5.21
N SER A 82 6.38 -5.66 -3.94
CA SER A 82 6.99 -6.40 -2.84
C SER A 82 6.94 -7.91 -3.02
N LYS A 83 5.79 -8.45 -3.43
CA LYS A 83 5.63 -9.86 -3.75
C LYS A 83 6.52 -10.25 -4.93
N ASN A 84 6.55 -9.44 -5.99
CA ASN A 84 7.38 -9.70 -7.15
C ASN A 84 8.88 -9.73 -6.80
N ILE A 85 9.36 -8.83 -5.93
CA ILE A 85 10.74 -8.80 -5.46
C ILE A 85 11.08 -10.12 -4.75
N LEU A 86 10.25 -10.55 -3.81
CA LEU A 86 10.47 -11.80 -3.08
C LEU A 86 10.43 -13.03 -4.00
N SER A 87 9.51 -13.06 -4.96
CA SER A 87 9.45 -14.11 -5.97
C SER A 87 10.71 -14.13 -6.84
N ALA A 88 11.19 -12.97 -7.27
CA ALA A 88 12.41 -12.87 -8.07
C ALA A 88 13.64 -13.34 -7.29
N ILE A 89 13.79 -12.94 -6.02
CA ILE A 89 14.89 -13.39 -5.15
C ILE A 89 14.92 -14.92 -5.04
N LYS A 90 13.76 -15.56 -4.89
CA LYS A 90 13.66 -17.03 -4.82
C LYS A 90 14.06 -17.75 -6.11
N MET A 91 14.01 -17.05 -7.25
CA MET A 91 14.40 -17.61 -8.55
C MET A 91 15.90 -17.46 -8.85
N LEU A 92 16.63 -16.66 -8.05
CA LEU A 92 18.06 -16.45 -8.27
C LEU A 92 18.87 -17.69 -7.89
N THR A 93 19.91 -17.95 -8.67
CA THR A 93 20.89 -19.01 -8.40
C THR A 93 21.98 -18.60 -7.40
N LYS A 94 22.04 -17.31 -7.06
CA LYS A 94 23.02 -16.72 -6.13
C LYS A 94 22.30 -16.07 -4.95
N GLU A 95 22.96 -16.05 -3.80
CA GLU A 95 22.48 -15.31 -2.64
C GLU A 95 22.58 -13.81 -2.88
N VAL A 96 21.57 -13.09 -2.39
CA VAL A 96 21.50 -11.62 -2.38
C VAL A 96 21.06 -11.17 -1.01
N ILE A 97 21.69 -10.11 -0.51
CA ILE A 97 21.25 -9.47 0.73
C ILE A 97 19.92 -8.79 0.45
N PHE A 98 18.92 -9.01 1.29
CA PHE A 98 17.61 -8.39 1.16
C PHE A 98 17.22 -7.65 2.43
N PHE A 99 16.91 -6.37 2.28
CA PHE A 99 16.33 -5.55 3.33
C PHE A 99 14.95 -5.06 2.91
N ARG A 100 13.96 -5.22 3.79
CA ARG A 100 12.67 -4.54 3.65
C ARG A 100 12.58 -3.44 4.69
N ILE A 101 12.30 -2.22 4.25
CA ILE A 101 12.08 -1.11 5.18
C ILE A 101 10.72 -1.31 5.84
N LYS A 102 10.77 -1.54 7.15
CA LYS A 102 9.62 -1.39 8.02
C LYS A 102 9.58 0.08 8.42
N ARG A 103 8.48 0.74 8.09
CA ARG A 103 8.18 2.01 8.72
C ARG A 103 7.95 1.72 10.20
N GLU A 104 8.70 2.41 11.06
CA GLU A 104 8.23 2.58 12.42
C GLU A 104 6.84 3.21 12.30
N THR A 105 5.82 2.49 12.75
CA THR A 105 4.52 3.07 13.06
C THR A 105 4.74 3.96 14.29
N ALA A 106 5.55 5.01 14.11
CA ALA A 106 5.81 6.01 15.12
C ALA A 106 4.49 6.74 15.31
N ASP A 107 3.85 6.41 16.42
CA ASP A 107 2.73 7.10 17.05
C ASP A 107 1.54 7.45 16.16
N LEU A 108 0.42 6.80 16.51
CA LEU A 108 -0.87 7.38 16.90
C LEU A 108 -0.94 8.92 17.10
N ASN A 109 -0.43 9.72 16.18
CA ASN A 109 -0.53 11.17 16.15
C ASN A 109 -1.22 11.56 14.84
N ILE A 110 -2.55 11.55 14.90
CA ILE A 110 -3.48 12.44 14.17
C ILE A 110 -2.99 12.80 12.76
N GLY A 111 -3.35 11.97 11.78
CA GLY A 111 -3.32 12.36 10.38
C GLY A 111 -3.22 11.18 9.42
N TYR A 112 -4.33 10.93 8.74
CA TYR A 112 -4.42 10.28 7.42
C TYR A 112 -4.80 8.81 7.30
N SER A 113 -4.52 7.88 8.23
CA SER A 113 -5.08 6.50 8.11
C SER A 113 -5.02 5.66 9.39
N LEU A 114 -5.96 4.71 9.54
CA LEU A 114 -5.98 3.67 10.57
C LEU A 114 -5.70 2.31 9.93
N GLU A 115 -4.74 1.55 10.44
CA GLU A 115 -4.34 0.26 9.86
C GLU A 115 -4.65 -0.92 10.78
N PHE A 116 -5.15 -2.01 10.20
CA PHE A 116 -5.51 -3.23 10.92
C PHE A 116 -5.07 -4.47 10.13
N ASP A 117 -4.67 -5.53 10.83
CA ASP A 117 -4.29 -6.82 10.24
C ASP A 117 -5.50 -7.70 9.85
N SER A 118 -6.72 -7.27 10.19
CA SER A 118 -7.96 -8.01 9.95
C SER A 118 -9.18 -7.10 9.99
N ASN A 119 -10.25 -7.51 9.28
CA ASN A 119 -11.55 -6.83 9.31
C ASN A 119 -12.16 -6.85 10.73
N ILE A 120 -12.01 -7.94 11.48
CA ILE A 120 -12.52 -8.06 12.87
C ILE A 120 -11.95 -6.97 13.76
N LYS A 121 -10.62 -6.81 13.79
CA LYS A 121 -9.98 -5.76 14.61
C LYS A 121 -10.37 -4.35 14.17
N ALA A 122 -10.57 -4.15 12.87
CA ALA A 122 -11.09 -2.88 12.37
C ALA A 122 -12.54 -2.62 12.83
N ALA A 123 -13.39 -3.64 12.80
CA ALA A 123 -14.77 -3.56 13.31
C ALA A 123 -14.80 -3.27 14.82
N ASP A 124 -13.98 -3.97 15.61
CA ASP A 124 -13.84 -3.78 17.07
C ASP A 124 -13.42 -2.35 17.43
N TYR A 125 -12.54 -1.75 16.63
CA TYR A 125 -12.17 -0.35 16.79
C TYR A 125 -13.34 0.57 16.43
N LEU A 126 -13.98 0.34 15.28
CA LEU A 126 -15.07 1.18 14.78
C LEU A 126 -16.31 1.16 15.68
N LEU A 127 -16.57 0.06 16.39
CA LEU A 127 -17.62 -0.04 17.41
C LEU A 127 -17.47 0.98 18.55
N LYS A 128 -16.26 1.46 18.79
CA LYS A 128 -15.93 2.46 19.81
C LYS A 128 -15.94 3.89 19.27
N THR A 129 -16.43 4.10 18.05
CA THR A 129 -16.42 5.40 17.35
C THR A 129 -17.82 5.81 16.89
N GLU A 130 -17.96 7.05 16.44
CA GLU A 130 -19.19 7.62 15.85
C GLU A 130 -18.97 8.10 14.41
N GLY A 131 -20.01 8.06 13.57
CA GLY A 131 -20.01 8.59 12.19
C GLY A 131 -20.19 7.55 11.08
N ASN A 132 -20.66 7.95 9.90
CA ASN A 132 -20.98 6.99 8.84
C ASN A 132 -19.73 6.31 8.26
N ILE A 133 -19.87 5.05 7.84
CA ILE A 133 -18.79 4.20 7.35
C ILE A 133 -19.06 3.81 5.90
N LEU A 134 -18.18 4.20 4.98
CA LEU A 134 -18.18 3.67 3.63
C LEU A 134 -17.39 2.36 3.60
N LEU A 135 -18.08 1.23 3.50
CA LEU A 135 -17.45 -0.09 3.45
C LEU A 135 -17.15 -0.48 1.99
N THR A 136 -15.86 -0.63 1.66
CA THR A 136 -15.39 -0.94 0.29
C THR A 136 -14.57 -2.24 0.22
N THR A 137 -14.75 -3.13 1.20
CA THR A 137 -14.04 -4.42 1.30
C THR A 137 -14.68 -5.56 0.48
N GLY A 138 -15.84 -5.30 -0.14
CA GLY A 138 -16.63 -6.27 -0.89
C GLY A 138 -17.62 -7.05 -0.02
N SER A 139 -18.46 -7.87 -0.66
CA SER A 139 -19.56 -8.59 0.01
C SER A 139 -19.13 -9.79 0.85
N LYS A 140 -17.94 -10.35 0.64
CA LYS A 140 -17.48 -11.57 1.33
C LYS A 140 -17.24 -11.37 2.83
N ASP A 141 -16.72 -10.21 3.22
CA ASP A 141 -16.34 -9.93 4.61
C ASP A 141 -17.33 -9.02 5.34
N ILE A 142 -18.43 -8.65 4.68
CA ILE A 142 -19.40 -7.69 5.20
C ILE A 142 -20.04 -8.14 6.52
N ILE A 143 -20.17 -9.46 6.71
CA ILE A 143 -20.74 -10.05 7.93
C ILE A 143 -19.91 -9.71 9.18
N GLN A 144 -18.61 -9.46 9.02
CA GLN A 144 -17.71 -9.10 10.13
C GLN A 144 -17.98 -7.68 10.66
N PHE A 145 -18.81 -6.91 9.95
CA PHE A 145 -19.21 -5.56 10.32
C PHE A 145 -20.72 -5.47 10.66
N CYS A 146 -21.42 -6.58 10.90
CA CYS A 146 -22.87 -6.61 11.09
C CYS A 146 -23.36 -5.76 12.28
N GLU A 147 -22.59 -5.68 13.36
CA GLU A 147 -22.89 -4.85 14.53
C GLU A 147 -22.85 -3.34 14.24
N LEU A 148 -22.19 -2.95 13.14
CA LEU A 148 -22.09 -1.57 12.65
C LEU A 148 -23.10 -1.29 11.51
N SER A 149 -24.01 -2.21 11.22
CA SER A 149 -24.90 -2.17 10.04
C SER A 149 -25.75 -0.90 9.94
N ASN A 150 -26.15 -0.30 11.06
CA ASN A 150 -26.97 0.91 11.12
C ASN A 150 -26.27 2.18 10.56
N ARG A 151 -24.94 2.14 10.42
CA ARG A 151 -24.10 3.28 10.00
C ARG A 151 -23.21 2.95 8.82
N ILE A 152 -23.35 1.76 8.24
CA ILE A 152 -22.61 1.32 7.06
C ILE A 152 -23.35 1.73 5.79
N PHE A 153 -22.59 2.31 4.88
CA PHE A 153 -22.90 2.45 3.47
C PHE A 153 -22.01 1.46 2.72
N ALA A 154 -22.60 0.35 2.27
CA ALA A 154 -21.86 -0.74 1.67
C ALA A 154 -21.77 -0.55 0.16
N ARG A 155 -20.55 -0.41 -0.35
CA ARG A 155 -20.31 -0.42 -1.79
C ARG A 155 -19.89 -1.81 -2.25
N VAL A 156 -20.76 -2.47 -3.00
CA VAL A 156 -20.58 -3.84 -3.47
C VAL A 156 -20.86 -3.96 -4.97
N LEU A 157 -20.46 -5.08 -5.59
CA LEU A 157 -20.79 -5.35 -6.99
C LEU A 157 -22.32 -5.43 -7.16
N PRO A 158 -22.85 -5.06 -8.34
CA PRO A 158 -24.28 -5.14 -8.63
C PRO A 158 -24.71 -6.58 -8.95
N SER A 159 -24.45 -7.50 -8.02
CA SER A 159 -24.88 -8.90 -8.09
C SER A 159 -25.87 -9.21 -6.98
N ILE A 160 -26.80 -10.15 -7.26
CA ILE A 160 -27.80 -10.62 -6.30
C ILE A 160 -27.13 -11.10 -5.01
N ASP A 161 -26.08 -11.92 -5.14
CA ASP A 161 -25.33 -12.44 -3.98
C ASP A 161 -24.72 -11.33 -3.13
N SER A 162 -24.20 -10.28 -3.75
CA SER A 162 -23.57 -9.17 -3.02
C SER A 162 -24.62 -8.33 -2.27
N ILE A 163 -25.78 -8.10 -2.88
CA ILE A 163 -26.88 -7.37 -2.26
C ILE A 163 -27.46 -8.20 -1.10
N ASN A 164 -27.68 -9.50 -1.30
CA ASN A 164 -28.14 -10.41 -0.25
C ASN A 164 -27.16 -10.47 0.93
N ALA A 165 -25.85 -10.50 0.66
CA ALA A 165 -24.84 -10.46 1.72
C ALA A 165 -24.96 -9.18 2.58
N CYS A 166 -25.25 -8.02 1.98
CA CYS A 166 -25.48 -6.78 2.71
C CYS A 166 -26.74 -6.88 3.59
N ILE A 167 -27.85 -7.36 3.03
CA ILE A 167 -29.13 -7.51 3.73
C ILE A 167 -28.98 -8.47 4.91
N ASN A 168 -28.33 -9.62 4.71
CA ASN A 168 -28.07 -10.61 5.75
C ASN A 168 -27.17 -10.07 6.86
N ALA A 169 -26.29 -9.11 6.56
CA ALA A 169 -25.48 -8.41 7.55
C ALA A 169 -26.25 -7.28 8.28
N GLY A 170 -27.55 -7.12 8.02
CA GLY A 170 -28.41 -6.12 8.67
C GLY A 170 -28.37 -4.73 8.04
N ILE A 171 -27.69 -4.56 6.90
CA ILE A 171 -27.53 -3.25 6.26
C ILE A 171 -28.83 -2.86 5.56
N GLN A 172 -29.32 -1.67 5.86
CA GLN A 172 -30.54 -1.14 5.25
C GLN A 172 -30.37 -1.00 3.74
N SER A 173 -31.38 -1.41 2.96
CA SER A 173 -31.30 -1.39 1.49
C SER A 173 -30.94 -0.03 0.90
N LYS A 174 -31.40 1.07 1.53
CA LYS A 174 -31.06 2.45 1.14
C LYS A 174 -29.58 2.81 1.30
N ASN A 175 -28.82 2.05 2.09
CA ASN A 175 -27.39 2.23 2.30
C ASN A 175 -26.54 1.30 1.42
N ILE A 176 -27.14 0.50 0.55
CA ILE A 176 -26.43 -0.39 -0.37
C ILE A 176 -26.15 0.37 -1.68
N ILE A 177 -24.87 0.54 -1.99
CA ILE A 177 -24.38 1.20 -3.20
C ILE A 177 -23.86 0.12 -4.15
N ALA A 178 -24.75 -0.41 -4.98
CA ALA A 178 -24.42 -1.46 -5.94
C ALA A 178 -23.81 -0.87 -7.22
N MET A 179 -22.49 -0.99 -7.40
CA MET A 179 -21.77 -0.48 -8.57
C MET A 179 -20.49 -1.24 -8.86
N GLN A 180 -20.07 -1.24 -10.13
CA GLN A 180 -18.82 -1.87 -10.57
C GLN A 180 -17.75 -0.82 -10.86
N GLY A 181 -16.59 -0.99 -10.26
CA GLY A 181 -15.41 -0.13 -10.45
C GLY A 181 -14.50 -0.58 -11.60
N PRO A 182 -13.30 0.01 -11.74
CA PRO A 182 -12.67 0.95 -10.81
C PRO A 182 -13.37 2.31 -10.75
N PHE A 183 -13.22 3.02 -9.63
CA PHE A 183 -13.86 4.31 -9.40
C PHE A 183 -12.83 5.43 -9.32
N SER A 184 -13.14 6.55 -9.98
CA SER A 184 -12.29 7.74 -9.91
C SER A 184 -12.25 8.32 -8.49
N LYS A 185 -11.19 9.06 -8.18
CA LYS A 185 -11.09 9.86 -6.95
C LYS A 185 -12.34 10.73 -6.74
N ASN A 186 -12.79 11.44 -7.78
CA ASN A 186 -13.94 12.35 -7.69
C ASN A 186 -15.24 11.63 -7.31
N LEU A 187 -15.48 10.42 -7.82
CA LEU A 187 -16.66 9.65 -7.45
C LEU A 187 -16.57 9.14 -6.01
N ASN A 188 -15.40 8.72 -5.55
CA ASN A 188 -15.20 8.38 -4.14
C ASN A 188 -15.46 9.60 -3.23
N GLU A 189 -14.95 10.78 -3.59
CA GLU A 189 -15.20 12.02 -2.84
C GLU A 189 -16.70 12.37 -2.80
N ALA A 190 -17.40 12.22 -3.93
CA ALA A 190 -18.85 12.48 -4.00
C ALA A 190 -19.63 11.55 -3.07
N ILE A 191 -19.34 10.24 -3.09
CA ILE A 191 -19.99 9.26 -2.21
C ILE A 191 -19.70 9.57 -0.73
N ILE A 192 -18.44 9.88 -0.40
CA ILE A 192 -18.06 10.23 0.98
C ILE A 192 -18.84 11.45 1.46
N LYS A 193 -18.94 12.50 0.64
CA LYS A 193 -19.65 13.74 0.97
C LYS A 193 -21.16 13.53 1.08
N GLU A 194 -21.76 12.85 0.11
CA GLU A 194 -23.20 12.57 0.03
C GLU A 194 -23.71 11.84 1.27
N PHE A 195 -22.98 10.80 1.70
CA PHE A 195 -23.36 10.00 2.86
C PHE A 195 -22.68 10.42 4.16
N HIS A 196 -22.01 11.58 4.17
CA HIS A 196 -21.27 12.12 5.32
C HIS A 196 -20.38 11.07 6.00
N CYS A 197 -19.67 10.27 5.20
CA CYS A 197 -18.83 9.19 5.71
C CYS A 197 -17.61 9.75 6.42
N LYS A 198 -17.49 9.46 7.71
CA LYS A 198 -16.32 9.79 8.52
C LYS A 198 -15.21 8.77 8.35
N TYR A 199 -15.56 7.52 8.03
CA TYR A 199 -14.60 6.44 7.82
C TYR A 199 -14.80 5.77 6.46
N LEU A 200 -13.71 5.36 5.82
CA LEU A 200 -13.72 4.51 4.63
C LEU A 200 -12.93 3.25 4.91
N VAL A 201 -13.59 2.10 4.96
CA VAL A 201 -12.91 0.81 5.14
C VAL A 201 -12.53 0.24 3.78
N THR A 202 -11.24 -0.06 3.59
CA THR A 202 -10.72 -0.64 2.35
C THR A 202 -9.65 -1.69 2.66
N LYS A 203 -9.48 -2.63 1.73
CA LYS A 203 -8.30 -3.50 1.69
C LYS A 203 -7.24 -2.87 0.79
N VAL A 204 -5.97 -3.20 1.03
CA VAL A 204 -4.91 -2.95 0.05
C VAL A 204 -5.16 -3.88 -1.15
N SER A 205 -5.85 -3.36 -2.16
CA SER A 205 -5.98 -4.02 -3.46
C SER A 205 -4.93 -3.45 -4.42
N GLY A 206 -4.41 -4.27 -5.34
CA GLY A 206 -3.50 -3.82 -6.41
C GLY A 206 -4.11 -2.68 -7.23
N LYS A 207 -3.34 -2.08 -8.15
CA LYS A 207 -3.76 -0.86 -8.89
C LYS A 207 -5.10 -0.96 -9.62
N SER A 208 -5.56 -2.17 -9.96
CA SER A 208 -6.89 -2.41 -10.56
C SER A 208 -8.07 -2.16 -9.59
N GLY A 209 -7.83 -2.18 -8.28
CA GLY A 209 -8.85 -2.03 -7.24
C GLY A 209 -9.12 -0.60 -6.78
N GLY A 210 -8.48 0.39 -7.40
CA GLY A 210 -8.67 1.82 -7.15
C GLY A 210 -8.32 2.26 -5.72
N PHE A 211 -7.29 1.65 -5.11
CA PHE A 211 -6.88 1.96 -3.73
C PHE A 211 -6.41 3.41 -3.59
N ASP A 212 -5.51 3.86 -4.47
CA ASP A 212 -4.96 5.22 -4.45
C ASP A 212 -6.07 6.28 -4.57
N GLU A 213 -7.06 6.04 -5.44
CA GLU A 213 -8.22 6.93 -5.60
C GLU A 213 -9.06 7.06 -4.34
N LYS A 214 -9.19 5.98 -3.55
CA LYS A 214 -9.92 5.98 -2.28
C LYS A 214 -9.16 6.75 -1.21
N ILE A 215 -7.85 6.54 -1.10
CA ILE A 215 -7.01 7.25 -0.13
C ILE A 215 -6.99 8.75 -0.44
N LYS A 216 -6.79 9.12 -1.71
CA LYS A 216 -6.80 10.54 -2.11
C LYS A 216 -8.17 11.19 -1.88
N ALA A 217 -9.26 10.45 -2.08
CA ALA A 217 -10.60 10.94 -1.76
C ALA A 217 -10.79 11.18 -0.26
N CYS A 218 -10.26 10.30 0.59
CA CYS A 218 -10.29 10.46 2.05
C CYS A 218 -9.53 11.73 2.48
N GLU A 219 -8.31 11.92 1.97
CA GLU A 219 -7.51 13.13 2.22
C GLU A 219 -8.27 14.41 1.86
N ASN A 220 -8.92 14.45 0.69
CA ASN A 220 -9.62 15.64 0.20
C ASN A 220 -10.95 15.92 0.93
N THR A 221 -11.46 14.96 1.70
CA THR A 221 -12.76 15.06 2.39
C THR A 221 -12.64 15.10 3.90
N GLY A 222 -11.45 14.87 4.46
CA GLY A 222 -11.26 14.66 5.90
C GLY A 222 -11.82 13.34 6.42
N CYS A 223 -12.22 12.43 5.51
CA CYS A 223 -12.60 11.07 5.88
C CYS A 223 -11.36 10.28 6.29
N ILE A 224 -11.51 9.43 7.32
CA ILE A 224 -10.42 8.63 7.89
C ILE A 224 -10.43 7.26 7.19
N PRO A 225 -9.42 6.94 6.37
CA PRO A 225 -9.32 5.63 5.77
C PRO A 225 -8.93 4.60 6.83
N VAL A 226 -9.64 3.48 6.84
CA VAL A 226 -9.43 2.28 7.65
C VAL A 226 -8.94 1.19 6.72
N ILE A 227 -7.68 0.84 6.82
CA ILE A 227 -6.96 0.01 5.86
C ILE A 227 -6.72 -1.36 6.48
N ILE A 228 -7.25 -2.38 5.82
CA ILE A 228 -7.00 -3.78 6.17
C ILE A 228 -5.76 -4.23 5.39
N LEU A 229 -4.70 -4.50 6.14
CA LEU A 229 -3.43 -4.98 5.62
C LEU A 229 -3.51 -6.47 5.27
N PRO A 230 -2.84 -6.91 4.20
CA PRO A 230 -2.63 -8.33 3.97
C PRO A 230 -1.76 -8.90 5.09
N GLN A 231 -2.02 -10.15 5.50
CA GLN A 231 -1.10 -10.88 6.37
C GLN A 231 0.25 -11.01 5.65
N SER A 232 1.27 -10.35 6.16
CA SER A 232 2.65 -10.38 5.65
C SER A 232 3.54 -10.98 6.73
N GLU A 233 4.19 -12.10 6.43
CA GLU A 233 5.19 -12.75 7.29
C GLU A 233 6.54 -12.02 7.31
N VAL A 234 6.75 -11.01 6.46
CA VAL A 234 8.07 -10.36 6.33
C VAL A 234 8.29 -9.32 7.43
N VAL A 235 9.18 -9.64 8.36
CA VAL A 235 9.72 -8.70 9.34
C VAL A 235 10.71 -7.78 8.64
N GLY A 236 10.37 -6.50 8.50
CA GLY A 236 11.29 -5.47 7.98
C GLY A 236 12.13 -4.82 9.08
N ILE A 237 13.15 -4.07 8.66
CA ILE A 237 14.08 -3.30 9.51
C ILE A 237 13.81 -1.79 9.42
N SER A 238 14.25 -1.00 10.40
CA SER A 238 14.07 0.47 10.33
C SER A 238 14.94 1.10 9.23
N LEU A 239 14.65 2.36 8.90
CA LEU A 239 15.45 3.12 7.94
C LEU A 239 16.89 3.32 8.44
N GLU A 240 17.05 3.67 9.71
CA GLU A 240 18.34 3.88 10.36
C GLU A 240 19.18 2.60 10.36
N GLU A 241 18.55 1.47 10.69
CA GLU A 241 19.20 0.16 10.67
C GLU A 241 19.65 -0.20 9.24
N CYS A 242 18.81 0.05 8.23
CA CYS A 242 19.18 -0.18 6.84
C CYS A 242 20.35 0.70 6.39
N ILE A 243 20.35 1.99 6.75
CA ILE A 243 21.46 2.91 6.47
C ILE A 243 22.76 2.42 7.10
N GLN A 244 22.72 1.91 8.34
CA GLN A 244 23.90 1.38 9.00
C GLN A 244 24.41 0.11 8.30
N ASN A 245 23.52 -0.77 7.88
CA ASN A 245 23.88 -1.95 7.09
C ASN A 245 24.53 -1.55 5.76
N ILE A 246 24.01 -0.55 5.05
CA ILE A 246 24.61 -0.04 3.78
C ILE A 246 26.03 0.48 3.99
N LYS A 247 26.30 1.20 5.09
CA LYS A 247 27.64 1.71 5.41
C LYS A 247 28.68 0.61 5.64
N ASN A 248 28.22 -0.60 5.98
CA ASN A 248 29.04 -1.76 6.28
C ASN A 248 29.21 -2.71 5.07
N LEU A 249 28.57 -2.41 3.92
CA LEU A 249 28.71 -3.14 2.66
C LEU A 249 30.00 -2.77 1.93
#